data_AF-A0A9X9F3H6-F1
#
_entry.id   AF-A0A9X9F3H6-F1
#
_cell.length_a   1.000
_cell.length_b   1.000
_cell.length_c   1.000
_cell.angle_alpha   90.00
_cell.angle_beta   90.00
_cell.angle_gamma   90.00
#
_symmetry.space_group_name_H-M   'P 1'
#
loop_
_entity.id
_entity.type
_entity.pdbx_description
1 polymer ?
#
loop_
_entity_poly.entity_id
_entity_poly.type
_entity_poly.pdbx_seq_one_letter_code
_entity_poly.pdbx_strand_id
1 'polypeptide(L)'
;RKEMNGMGLPFNSKSGEEILLESSLGSSEQDKKMKQIVGTKKQLEQDIVRNFATVETANVQITLPEKETIFDEEKAKGTAAITVGVKRGQLLTADQVAGIQQMISAAVPGVKAEEVSVIDSKKGVISKGADEAHSSSSSSYEKEVEMQHQLEGKLKQDIDATLMTMFKPNEYKVNTKVSVNYDEVTRQSEKYGDKGVLRSKQEQEESSTAQEGADTKQGAGITANGEVPNYGTNNNQNGKVVYDNKNGNKIENYEIDKTVETIKKHPELT
;
A
#
# COMPACT_ATOMS: atom_id res chain seq x y z
N ARG A 1 -16.18 67.72 2.83
CA ARG A 1 -16.52 67.11 1.52
C ARG A 1 -15.24 66.51 0.90
N LYS A 2 -14.97 65.24 1.17
CA LYS A 2 -14.17 64.36 0.30
C LYS A 2 -14.47 62.91 0.71
N GLU A 3 -15.76 62.59 0.66
CA GLU A 3 -16.27 61.23 0.77
C GLU A 3 -16.39 60.66 -0.66
N MET A 4 -16.15 59.35 -0.76
CA MET A 4 -16.63 58.45 -1.83
C MET A 4 -16.11 58.67 -3.26
N ASN A 5 -15.25 57.76 -3.71
CA ASN A 5 -15.60 56.69 -4.66
C ASN A 5 -14.33 56.06 -5.25
N GLY A 6 -13.79 55.07 -4.53
CA GLY A 6 -12.84 54.09 -5.05
C GLY A 6 -13.54 52.80 -5.49
N MET A 7 -14.82 52.88 -5.87
CA MET A 7 -15.57 51.77 -6.47
C MET A 7 -15.41 51.88 -7.99
N GLY A 8 -14.46 51.13 -8.51
CA GLY A 8 -14.13 51.17 -9.93
C GLY A 8 -13.16 50.09 -10.37
N LEU A 9 -13.21 48.91 -9.76
CA LEU A 9 -12.63 47.71 -10.34
C LEU A 9 -13.75 46.66 -10.39
N PRO A 10 -14.32 46.38 -11.58
CA PRO A 10 -15.18 45.21 -11.71
C PRO A 10 -14.32 43.98 -11.38
N PHE A 11 -14.66 43.29 -10.28
CA PHE A 11 -14.18 41.95 -9.96
C PHE A 11 -14.75 40.95 -10.98
N ASN A 12 -14.31 41.07 -12.22
CA ASN A 12 -14.42 40.05 -13.26
C ASN A 12 -13.00 39.69 -13.75
N SER A 13 -12.03 39.68 -12.83
CA SER A 13 -10.74 39.06 -13.11
C SER A 13 -10.98 37.56 -13.25
N LYS A 14 -11.11 37.08 -14.49
CA LYS A 14 -10.97 35.66 -14.80
C LYS A 14 -9.78 35.12 -14.01
N SER A 15 -10.01 34.09 -13.21
CA SER A 15 -8.93 33.43 -12.46
C SER A 15 -7.81 33.05 -13.44
N GLY A 16 -6.54 33.09 -13.02
CA GLY A 16 -5.41 32.75 -13.92
C GLY A 16 -5.57 31.37 -14.57
N GLU A 17 -6.24 30.45 -13.89
CA GLU A 17 -6.64 29.12 -14.39
C GLU A 17 -7.65 29.17 -15.55
N GLU A 18 -8.53 30.17 -15.57
CA GLU A 18 -9.53 30.36 -16.63
C GLU A 18 -8.92 30.92 -17.92
N ILE A 19 -7.83 31.69 -17.81
CA ILE A 19 -7.03 32.14 -18.95
C ILE A 19 -6.31 30.95 -19.61
N LEU A 20 -5.87 29.97 -18.81
CA LEU A 20 -5.26 28.74 -19.33
C LEU A 20 -6.24 27.90 -20.15
N LEU A 21 -7.55 28.01 -19.92
CA LEU A 21 -8.57 27.29 -20.69
C LEU A 21 -8.84 27.91 -22.07
N GLU A 22 -8.48 29.18 -22.30
CA GLU A 22 -8.63 29.81 -23.62
C GLU A 22 -7.61 29.22 -24.62
N SER A 23 -8.11 28.82 -25.79
CA SER A 23 -7.34 28.09 -26.80
C SER A 23 -6.31 28.99 -27.49
N SER A 24 -5.02 28.69 -27.30
CA SER A 24 -3.92 29.21 -28.12
C SER A 24 -3.58 28.19 -29.21
N LEU A 25 -3.57 28.63 -30.47
CA LEU A 25 -3.14 27.82 -31.61
C LEU A 25 -1.61 27.58 -31.48
N GLY A 26 -1.23 26.45 -30.89
CA GLY A 26 0.17 26.07 -30.65
C GLY A 26 0.46 25.31 -29.34
N SER A 27 -0.57 24.84 -28.62
CA SER A 27 -0.40 24.20 -27.30
C SER A 27 0.41 22.89 -27.35
N SER A 28 1.40 22.76 -26.45
CA SER A 28 2.16 21.53 -26.19
C SER A 28 1.26 20.41 -25.62
N GLU A 29 1.69 19.16 -25.68
CA GLU A 29 1.02 18.04 -25.00
C GLU A 29 0.91 18.27 -23.49
N GLN A 30 1.93 18.91 -22.90
CA GLN A 30 1.92 19.32 -21.49
C GLN A 30 0.81 20.34 -21.19
N ASP A 31 0.60 21.31 -22.09
CA ASP A 31 -0.47 22.31 -21.94
C ASP A 31 -1.85 21.65 -22.03
N LYS A 32 -2.03 20.67 -22.93
CA LYS A 32 -3.28 19.91 -23.05
C LYS A 32 -3.59 19.13 -21.77
N LYS A 33 -2.58 18.45 -21.20
CA LYS A 33 -2.72 17.71 -19.93
C LYS A 33 -3.08 18.65 -18.78
N MET A 34 -2.41 19.80 -18.68
CA MET A 34 -2.71 20.81 -17.65
C MET A 34 -4.14 21.34 -17.79
N LYS A 35 -4.56 21.71 -19.01
CA LYS A 35 -5.94 22.17 -19.29
C LYS A 35 -6.98 21.11 -18.90
N GLN A 36 -6.71 19.84 -19.17
CA GLN A 36 -7.60 18.75 -18.78
C GLN A 36 -7.74 18.65 -17.25
N ILE A 37 -6.62 18.70 -16.51
CA ILE A 37 -6.64 18.67 -15.04
C ILE A 37 -7.42 19.85 -14.47
N VAL A 38 -7.16 21.07 -14.97
CA VAL A 38 -7.88 22.28 -14.53
C VAL A 38 -9.38 22.20 -14.86
N GLY A 39 -9.73 21.68 -16.04
CA GLY A 39 -11.12 21.45 -16.44
C GLY A 39 -11.83 20.46 -15.51
N THR A 40 -11.21 19.31 -15.23
CA THR A 40 -11.74 18.30 -14.31
C THR A 40 -11.89 18.84 -12.90
N LYS A 41 -10.91 19.61 -12.40
CA LYS A 41 -11.00 20.28 -11.09
C LYS A 41 -12.23 21.19 -11.00
N LYS A 42 -12.40 22.10 -11.97
CA LYS A 42 -13.52 23.04 -11.98
C LYS A 42 -14.88 22.34 -12.09
N GLN A 43 -14.94 21.26 -12.87
CA GLN A 43 -16.14 20.44 -12.96
C GLN A 43 -16.47 19.78 -11.62
N LEU A 44 -15.47 19.18 -10.96
CA LEU A 44 -15.66 18.55 -9.64
C LEU A 44 -16.11 19.55 -8.57
N GLU A 45 -15.51 20.74 -8.54
CA GLU A 45 -15.94 21.81 -7.64
C GLU A 45 -17.43 22.16 -7.83
N GLN A 46 -17.88 22.28 -9.08
CA GLN A 46 -19.28 22.56 -9.40
C GLN A 46 -20.20 21.40 -9.04
N ASP A 47 -19.79 20.16 -9.32
CA ASP A 47 -20.58 18.97 -9.07
C ASP A 47 -20.74 18.70 -7.57
N ILE A 48 -19.70 18.95 -6.76
CA ILE A 48 -19.78 18.87 -5.29
C ILE A 48 -20.83 19.86 -4.77
N VAL A 49 -20.78 21.13 -5.18
CA VAL A 49 -21.72 22.14 -4.72
C VAL A 49 -23.16 21.85 -5.19
N ARG A 50 -23.33 21.27 -6.38
CA ARG A 50 -24.65 20.93 -6.93
C ARG A 50 -25.28 19.71 -6.28
N ASN A 51 -24.50 18.65 -6.04
CA ASN A 51 -25.02 17.38 -5.54
C ASN A 51 -25.18 17.37 -4.01
N PHE A 52 -24.38 18.16 -3.29
CA PHE A 52 -24.42 18.20 -1.83
C PHE A 52 -24.99 19.55 -1.36
N ALA A 53 -26.30 19.59 -1.10
CA ALA A 53 -27.01 20.82 -0.71
C ALA A 53 -26.46 21.51 0.56
N THR A 54 -25.73 20.77 1.38
CA THR A 54 -25.08 21.25 2.61
C THR A 54 -23.78 22.03 2.32
N VAL A 55 -23.18 21.81 1.15
CA VAL A 55 -21.97 22.49 0.69
C VAL A 55 -22.35 23.80 -0.02
N GLU A 56 -21.70 24.89 0.38
CA GLU A 56 -21.85 26.23 -0.21
C GLU A 56 -20.72 26.52 -1.18
N THR A 57 -19.49 26.15 -0.83
CA THR A 57 -18.30 26.29 -1.67
C THR A 57 -17.46 25.03 -1.61
N ALA A 58 -16.78 24.71 -2.71
CA ALA A 58 -15.83 23.61 -2.77
C ALA A 58 -14.59 24.06 -3.56
N ASN A 59 -13.41 23.71 -3.06
CA ASN A 59 -12.15 23.88 -3.77
C ASN A 59 -11.41 22.55 -3.78
N VAL A 60 -11.03 22.08 -4.96
CA VAL A 60 -10.44 20.75 -5.16
C VAL A 60 -9.00 20.90 -5.63
N GLN A 61 -8.06 20.36 -4.88
CA GLN A 61 -6.66 20.27 -5.28
C GLN A 61 -6.34 18.82 -5.65
N ILE A 62 -5.80 18.60 -6.85
CA ILE A 62 -5.43 17.28 -7.35
C ILE A 62 -3.92 17.28 -7.58
N THR A 63 -3.23 16.29 -7.01
CA THR A 63 -1.80 16.05 -7.23
C THR A 63 -1.65 14.69 -7.90
N LEU A 64 -1.28 14.71 -9.19
CA LEU A 64 -1.00 13.50 -9.97
C LEU A 64 0.51 13.35 -10.14
N PRO A 65 1.05 12.13 -10.01
CA PRO A 65 2.46 11.88 -10.29
C PRO A 65 2.77 12.11 -11.79
N GLU A 66 3.95 12.66 -12.07
CA GLU A 66 4.33 13.06 -13.44
C GLU A 66 4.70 11.89 -14.36
N LYS A 67 5.03 10.73 -13.79
CA LYS A 67 5.57 9.58 -14.54
C LYS A 67 4.86 8.30 -14.14
N GLU A 68 4.26 7.63 -15.12
CA GLU A 68 4.11 6.18 -15.07
C GLU A 68 5.46 5.61 -15.53
N THR A 69 6.36 5.37 -14.59
CA THR A 69 7.55 4.58 -14.86
C THR A 69 7.06 3.18 -15.23
N ILE A 70 7.17 2.84 -16.52
CA ILE A 70 6.96 1.49 -17.09
C ILE A 70 7.79 0.38 -16.43
N PHE A 71 8.57 0.70 -15.40
CA PHE A 71 9.44 -0.19 -14.65
C PHE A 71 9.04 -0.35 -13.18
N ASP A 72 8.05 0.41 -12.68
CA ASP A 72 7.51 0.23 -11.33
C ASP A 72 6.16 -0.52 -11.44
N GLU A 73 6.09 -1.71 -10.85
CA GLU A 73 4.83 -2.47 -10.74
C GLU A 73 3.81 -1.73 -9.85
N GLU A 74 4.26 -0.76 -9.06
CA GLU A 74 3.39 0.16 -8.32
C GLU A 74 3.02 1.36 -9.17
N LYS A 75 1.80 1.34 -9.71
CA LYS A 75 1.17 2.52 -10.32
C LYS A 75 1.26 3.68 -9.34
N ALA A 76 1.94 4.75 -9.77
CA ALA A 76 2.10 5.95 -8.96
C ALA A 76 0.71 6.47 -8.52
N LYS A 77 0.52 6.60 -7.20
CA LYS A 77 -0.76 6.99 -6.60
C LYS A 77 -0.94 8.50 -6.67
N GLY A 78 -2.08 8.95 -7.17
CA GLY A 78 -2.50 10.34 -7.07
C GLY A 78 -3.17 10.63 -5.73
N THR A 79 -3.04 11.87 -5.26
CA THR A 79 -3.69 12.34 -4.04
C THR A 79 -4.60 13.53 -4.34
N ALA A 80 -5.63 13.70 -3.52
CA ALA A 80 -6.53 14.85 -3.63
C ALA A 80 -6.85 15.45 -2.27
N ALA A 81 -6.99 16.77 -2.24
CA ALA A 81 -7.42 17.52 -1.07
C ALA A 81 -8.58 18.42 -1.42
N ILE A 82 -9.63 18.39 -0.61
CA ILE A 82 -10.84 19.15 -0.82
C ILE A 82 -11.06 20.05 0.37
N THR A 83 -11.22 21.34 0.11
CA THR A 83 -11.72 22.28 1.11
C THR A 83 -13.17 22.60 0.80
N VAL A 84 -14.06 22.29 1.74
CA VAL A 84 -15.49 22.56 1.64
C VAL A 84 -15.92 23.64 2.62
N GLY A 85 -16.71 24.58 2.12
CA GLY A 85 -17.45 25.56 2.93
C GLY A 85 -18.86 25.03 3.18
N VAL A 86 -19.19 24.76 4.43
CA VAL A 86 -20.52 24.27 4.81
C VAL A 86 -21.44 25.42 5.18
N LYS A 87 -22.72 25.32 4.77
CA LYS A 87 -23.78 26.29 5.10
C LYS A 87 -23.90 26.50 6.61
N ARG A 88 -24.24 27.71 7.02
CA ARG A 88 -24.32 28.09 8.44
C ARG A 88 -25.33 27.21 9.18
N GLY A 89 -24.87 26.56 10.26
CA GLY A 89 -25.71 25.70 11.11
C GLY A 89 -25.92 24.28 10.58
N GLN A 90 -25.31 23.91 9.45
CA GLN A 90 -25.31 22.53 8.95
C GLN A 90 -23.95 21.86 9.18
N LEU A 91 -23.97 20.53 9.15
CA LEU A 91 -22.78 19.68 9.27
C LEU A 91 -22.81 18.66 8.14
N LEU A 92 -21.63 18.33 7.63
CA LEU A 92 -21.47 17.21 6.71
C LEU A 92 -21.60 15.91 7.50
N THR A 93 -22.43 14.99 6.99
CA THR A 93 -22.54 13.63 7.53
C THR A 93 -21.41 12.75 7.01
N ALA A 94 -21.08 11.68 7.73
CA ALA A 94 -20.07 10.70 7.29
C ALA A 94 -20.40 10.14 5.88
N ASP A 95 -21.67 9.87 5.60
CA ASP A 95 -22.13 9.39 4.29
C ASP A 95 -21.89 10.42 3.18
N GLN A 96 -22.09 11.71 3.46
CA GLN A 96 -21.80 12.78 2.49
C GLN A 96 -20.31 12.89 2.20
N VAL A 97 -19.46 12.77 3.23
CA VAL A 97 -18.00 12.78 3.09
C VAL A 97 -17.54 11.58 2.26
N ALA A 98 -18.03 10.37 2.58
CA ALA A 98 -17.73 9.17 1.81
C ALA A 98 -18.19 9.30 0.35
N GLY A 99 -19.38 9.85 0.12
CA GLY A 99 -19.90 10.14 -1.23
C GLY A 99 -19.00 11.08 -2.02
N ILE A 100 -18.49 12.15 -1.39
CA ILE A 100 -17.55 13.09 -2.03
C ILE A 100 -16.23 12.37 -2.39
N GLN A 101 -15.67 11.57 -1.47
CA GLN A 101 -14.43 10.82 -1.72
C GLN A 101 -14.58 9.83 -2.88
N GLN A 102 -15.69 9.09 -2.91
CA GLN A 102 -15.98 8.14 -3.98
C GLN A 102 -16.14 8.85 -5.33
N MET A 103 -16.86 9.97 -5.36
CA MET A 103 -17.06 10.76 -6.58
C MET A 103 -15.72 11.21 -7.19
N ILE A 104 -14.77 11.66 -6.37
CA ILE A 104 -13.45 12.07 -6.86
C ILE A 104 -12.61 10.89 -7.33
N SER A 105 -12.63 9.78 -6.58
CA SER A 105 -11.90 8.57 -7.00
C SER A 105 -12.40 8.03 -8.34
N ALA A 106 -13.69 8.19 -8.64
CA ALA A 106 -14.28 7.80 -9.92
C ALA A 106 -13.95 8.78 -11.06
N ALA A 107 -13.78 10.08 -10.74
CA ALA A 107 -13.54 11.12 -11.73
C ALA A 107 -12.05 11.31 -12.09
N VAL A 108 -11.13 10.98 -11.18
CA VAL A 108 -9.69 11.19 -11.36
C VAL A 108 -8.97 9.83 -11.39
N PRO A 109 -8.43 9.42 -12.55
CA PRO A 109 -7.66 8.19 -12.64
C PRO A 109 -6.45 8.19 -11.71
N GLY A 110 -6.23 7.09 -11.00
CA GLY A 110 -5.06 6.91 -10.12
C GLY A 110 -5.23 7.49 -8.71
N VAL A 111 -6.35 8.13 -8.39
CA VAL A 111 -6.69 8.58 -7.03
C VAL A 111 -7.64 7.56 -6.40
N LYS A 112 -7.24 6.96 -5.28
CA LYS A 112 -8.13 6.10 -4.49
C LYS A 112 -8.95 6.94 -3.51
N ALA A 113 -10.14 6.50 -3.14
CA ALA A 113 -10.99 7.20 -2.16
C ALA A 113 -10.28 7.42 -0.81
N GLU A 114 -9.40 6.49 -0.43
CA GLU A 114 -8.55 6.56 0.77
C GLU A 114 -7.49 7.68 0.70
N GLU A 115 -7.10 8.12 -0.50
CA GLU A 115 -6.10 9.17 -0.76
C GLU A 115 -6.74 10.56 -0.92
N VAL A 116 -8.04 10.67 -0.61
CA VAL A 116 -8.82 11.90 -0.70
C VAL A 116 -9.07 12.46 0.70
N SER A 117 -8.48 13.61 0.99
CA SER A 117 -8.70 14.36 2.24
C SER A 117 -9.82 15.38 2.09
N VAL A 118 -10.70 15.47 3.09
CA VAL A 118 -11.84 16.39 3.12
C VAL A 118 -11.74 17.28 4.35
N ILE A 119 -11.69 18.60 4.11
CA ILE A 119 -11.47 19.63 5.13
C ILE A 119 -12.64 20.58 5.13
N ASP A 120 -13.28 20.78 6.28
CA ASP A 120 -14.25 21.86 6.46
C ASP A 120 -13.55 23.13 6.92
N SER A 121 -13.71 24.18 6.13
CA SER A 121 -13.21 25.53 6.40
C SER A 121 -13.41 26.05 7.83
N LYS A 122 -14.44 25.61 8.55
CA LYS A 122 -14.77 26.08 9.90
C LYS A 122 -14.32 25.15 11.02
N LYS A 123 -14.31 23.84 10.77
CA LYS A 123 -14.06 22.81 11.80
C LYS A 123 -12.70 22.12 11.66
N GLY A 124 -12.01 22.31 10.54
CA GLY A 124 -10.77 21.62 10.24
C GLY A 124 -11.01 20.31 9.50
N VAL A 125 -10.06 19.39 9.61
CA VAL A 125 -10.07 18.14 8.82
C VAL A 125 -11.21 17.22 9.29
N ILE A 126 -12.10 16.84 8.37
CA ILE A 126 -13.21 15.90 8.63
C ILE A 126 -12.80 14.48 8.24
N SER A 127 -12.01 14.34 7.18
CA SER A 127 -11.47 13.06 6.74
C SER A 127 -10.02 13.24 6.32
N LYS A 128 -9.11 12.49 6.94
CA LYS A 128 -7.69 12.45 6.59
C LYS A 128 -7.48 11.35 5.57
N GLY A 129 -7.06 11.71 4.35
CA GLY A 129 -6.58 10.75 3.37
C GLY A 129 -5.21 10.20 3.77
N ALA A 130 -5.04 8.88 3.63
CA ALA A 130 -3.86 7.99 3.69
C ALA A 130 -2.60 8.28 4.53
N ASP A 131 -2.48 9.40 5.24
CA ASP A 131 -1.33 9.65 6.14
C ASP A 131 -1.56 9.04 7.53
N GLU A 132 -2.71 8.38 7.75
CA GLU A 132 -3.04 7.63 8.96
C GLU A 132 -3.10 6.10 8.75
N ALA A 133 -2.44 5.57 7.72
CA ALA A 133 -2.02 4.15 7.80
C ALA A 133 -1.12 3.88 9.03
N HIS A 134 -0.61 4.94 9.68
CA HIS A 134 0.12 4.89 10.96
C HIS A 134 -0.59 5.54 12.17
N SER A 135 -1.87 5.93 12.04
CA SER A 135 -2.71 6.36 13.18
C SER A 135 -4.04 5.59 13.20
N SER A 136 -3.94 4.28 12.97
CA SER A 136 -5.02 3.31 13.13
C SER A 136 -5.48 3.15 14.59
N SER A 137 -4.92 3.87 15.56
CA SER A 137 -5.32 3.77 16.97
C SER A 137 -6.55 4.62 17.34
N SER A 138 -6.77 5.77 16.68
CA SER A 138 -7.87 6.70 17.06
C SER A 138 -9.18 6.38 16.35
N SER A 139 -9.16 6.10 15.05
CA SER A 139 -10.38 5.78 14.27
C SER A 139 -10.95 4.39 14.57
N SER A 140 -10.08 3.41 14.89
CA SER A 140 -10.50 2.07 15.31
C SER A 140 -11.18 2.11 16.67
N TYR A 141 -10.59 2.83 17.63
CA TYR A 141 -11.15 2.96 18.97
C TYR A 141 -12.52 3.66 18.97
N GLU A 142 -12.68 4.74 18.21
CA GLU A 142 -13.99 5.40 18.07
C GLU A 142 -15.05 4.45 17.49
N LYS A 143 -14.67 3.62 16.51
CA LYS A 143 -15.55 2.61 15.91
C LYS A 143 -15.87 1.46 16.87
N GLU A 144 -14.91 1.04 17.69
CA GLU A 144 -15.10 0.04 18.74
C GLU A 144 -16.09 0.53 19.81
N VAL A 145 -15.93 1.77 20.28
CA VAL A 145 -16.84 2.41 21.24
C VAL A 145 -18.24 2.57 20.65
N GLU A 146 -18.35 2.95 19.37
CA GLU A 146 -19.64 3.04 18.69
C GLU A 146 -20.33 1.67 18.61
N MET A 147 -19.61 0.62 18.23
CA MET A 147 -20.15 -0.75 18.21
C MET A 147 -20.62 -1.21 19.59
N GLN A 148 -19.86 -0.91 20.64
CA GLN A 148 -20.23 -1.22 22.02
C GLN A 148 -21.56 -0.53 22.41
N HIS A 149 -21.72 0.76 22.09
CA HIS A 149 -22.97 1.48 22.35
C HIS A 149 -24.16 0.94 21.53
N GLN A 150 -23.94 0.54 20.28
CA GLN A 150 -24.99 -0.07 19.46
C GLN A 150 -25.44 -1.42 20.04
N LEU A 151 -24.50 -2.24 20.53
CA LEU A 151 -24.80 -3.50 21.21
C LEU A 151 -25.54 -3.28 22.53
N GLU A 152 -25.10 -2.32 23.35
CA GLU A 152 -25.79 -1.94 24.58
C GLU A 152 -27.23 -1.47 24.29
N GLY A 153 -27.42 -0.65 23.26
CA GLY A 153 -28.75 -0.19 22.84
C GLY A 153 -29.67 -1.33 22.42
N LYS A 154 -29.18 -2.28 21.62
CA LYS A 154 -29.94 -3.48 21.22
C LYS A 154 -30.30 -4.34 22.42
N LEU A 155 -29.35 -4.64 23.29
CA LEU A 155 -29.59 -5.47 24.47
C LEU A 155 -30.60 -4.81 25.42
N LYS A 156 -30.50 -3.49 25.61
CA LYS A 156 -31.48 -2.72 26.37
C LYS A 156 -32.89 -2.86 25.76
N GLN A 157 -33.01 -2.73 24.44
CA GLN A 157 -34.29 -2.84 23.74
C GLN A 157 -34.91 -4.24 23.89
N ASP A 158 -34.10 -5.29 23.80
CA ASP A 158 -34.56 -6.68 23.97
C ASP A 158 -35.03 -6.96 25.41
N ILE A 159 -34.29 -6.46 26.40
CA ILE A 159 -34.68 -6.57 27.82
C ILE A 159 -35.96 -5.76 28.08
N ASP A 160 -36.05 -4.54 27.55
CA ASP A 160 -37.24 -3.69 27.69
C ASP A 160 -38.46 -4.38 27.08
N ALA A 161 -38.35 -4.96 25.87
CA ALA A 161 -39.44 -5.69 25.23
C ALA A 161 -39.91 -6.90 26.07
N THR A 162 -38.98 -7.60 26.70
CA THR A 162 -39.29 -8.73 27.59
C THR A 162 -40.02 -8.26 28.84
N LEU A 163 -39.51 -7.22 29.51
CA LEU A 163 -40.05 -6.70 30.76
C LEU A 163 -41.40 -5.99 30.60
N MET A 164 -41.68 -5.38 29.43
CA MET A 164 -42.98 -4.78 29.11
C MET A 164 -44.14 -5.78 29.14
N THR A 165 -43.87 -7.09 29.02
CA THR A 165 -44.90 -8.13 29.09
C THR A 165 -45.42 -8.32 30.53
N MET A 166 -44.64 -7.92 31.53
CA MET A 166 -44.95 -8.14 32.95
C MET A 166 -45.09 -6.86 33.78
N PHE A 167 -44.39 -5.77 33.39
CA PHE A 167 -44.34 -4.51 34.15
C PHE A 167 -44.87 -3.34 33.32
N LYS A 168 -45.45 -2.35 33.99
CA LYS A 168 -45.93 -1.13 33.33
C LYS A 168 -44.75 -0.22 32.95
N PRO A 169 -44.92 0.64 31.92
CA PRO A 169 -43.93 1.66 31.61
C PRO A 169 -43.64 2.49 32.86
N ASN A 170 -42.36 2.73 33.15
CA ASN A 170 -41.85 3.54 34.26
C ASN A 170 -41.75 2.86 35.66
N GLU A 171 -42.04 1.57 35.79
CA GLU A 171 -41.84 0.81 37.05
C GLU A 171 -40.43 0.19 37.16
N TYR A 172 -39.64 0.19 36.09
CA TYR A 172 -38.31 -0.41 36.07
C TYR A 172 -37.31 0.43 35.26
N LYS A 173 -36.01 0.24 35.52
CA LYS A 173 -34.92 0.89 34.80
C LYS A 173 -33.85 -0.14 34.45
N VAL A 174 -33.59 -0.31 33.16
CA VAL A 174 -32.55 -1.22 32.66
C VAL A 174 -31.29 -0.43 32.35
N ASN A 175 -30.15 -0.89 32.88
CA ASN A 175 -28.82 -0.40 32.49
C ASN A 175 -28.00 -1.60 31.99
N THR A 176 -27.46 -1.49 30.78
CA THR A 176 -26.69 -2.55 30.13
C THR A 176 -25.29 -2.03 29.88
N LYS A 177 -24.30 -2.86 30.23
CA LYS A 177 -22.90 -2.62 29.93
C LYS A 177 -22.36 -3.84 29.21
N VAL A 178 -21.82 -3.66 28.01
CA VAL A 178 -21.22 -4.74 27.22
C VAL A 178 -19.72 -4.58 27.25
N SER A 179 -18.94 -5.66 27.32
CA SER A 179 -17.48 -5.60 27.17
C SER A 179 -17.08 -6.46 25.99
N VAL A 180 -16.56 -5.83 24.94
CA VAL A 180 -16.10 -6.55 23.75
C VAL A 180 -14.58 -6.69 23.82
N ASN A 181 -14.07 -7.91 23.66
CA ASN A 181 -12.64 -8.12 23.53
C ASN A 181 -12.24 -8.05 22.04
N TYR A 182 -11.45 -7.04 21.67
CA TYR A 182 -10.95 -6.79 20.32
C TYR A 182 -9.52 -7.34 20.07
N ASP A 183 -9.03 -8.24 20.91
CA ASP A 183 -7.70 -8.84 20.76
C ASP A 183 -7.53 -9.53 19.39
N GLU A 184 -6.75 -8.91 18.50
CA GLU A 184 -6.35 -9.52 17.22
C GLU A 184 -5.11 -10.40 17.44
N VAL A 185 -5.31 -11.72 17.46
CA VAL A 185 -4.22 -12.68 17.51
C VAL A 185 -3.86 -13.11 16.09
N THR A 186 -2.80 -12.50 15.54
CA THR A 186 -2.19 -12.97 14.29
C THR A 186 -1.16 -14.04 14.60
N ARG A 187 -1.44 -15.29 14.22
CA ARG A 187 -0.45 -16.39 14.26
C ARG A 187 0.03 -16.66 12.84
N GLN A 188 1.31 -16.41 12.60
CA GLN A 188 2.01 -16.89 11.41
C GLN A 188 2.80 -18.14 11.79
N SER A 189 2.44 -19.27 11.21
CA SER A 189 3.22 -20.50 11.34
C SER A 189 3.91 -20.78 10.00
N GLU A 190 5.24 -20.80 10.01
CA GLU A 190 6.03 -21.28 8.88
C GLU A 190 6.48 -22.71 9.17
N LYS A 191 5.95 -23.66 8.40
CA LYS A 191 6.38 -25.05 8.48
C LYS A 191 7.19 -25.39 7.24
N TYR A 192 8.41 -25.87 7.48
CA TYR A 192 9.28 -26.45 6.45
C TYR A 192 9.04 -27.95 6.40
N GLY A 193 8.95 -28.52 5.19
CA GLY A 193 8.89 -29.97 5.01
C GLY A 193 10.20 -30.66 5.41
N ASP A 194 10.11 -31.88 5.93
CA ASP A 194 11.29 -32.66 6.38
C ASP A 194 12.16 -33.18 5.22
N LYS A 195 11.64 -33.15 3.99
CA LYS A 195 12.33 -33.65 2.79
C LYS A 195 12.44 -32.54 1.76
N GLY A 196 13.67 -32.08 1.52
CA GLY A 196 13.97 -31.21 0.38
C GLY A 196 13.97 -32.01 -0.91
N VAL A 197 13.30 -31.50 -1.94
CA VAL A 197 13.36 -32.05 -3.31
C VAL A 197 14.58 -31.46 -4.00
N LEU A 198 15.41 -32.29 -4.63
CA LEU A 198 16.60 -31.84 -5.36
C LEU A 198 16.16 -30.95 -6.54
N ARG A 199 16.54 -29.67 -6.51
CA ARG A 199 16.25 -28.68 -7.55
C ARG A 199 17.31 -28.67 -8.64
N SER A 200 18.59 -28.75 -8.24
CA SER A 200 19.71 -28.76 -9.17
C SER A 200 20.92 -29.46 -8.57
N LYS A 201 21.62 -30.23 -9.40
CA LYS A 201 22.89 -30.89 -9.08
C LYS A 201 23.92 -30.49 -10.12
N GLN A 202 25.03 -29.90 -9.68
CA GLN A 202 26.20 -29.66 -10.51
C GLN A 202 27.35 -30.52 -9.99
N GLU A 203 27.90 -31.36 -10.86
CA GLU A 203 28.96 -32.29 -10.58
C GLU A 203 30.08 -32.04 -11.59
N GLN A 204 31.27 -31.68 -11.09
CA GLN A 204 32.47 -31.50 -11.89
C GLN A 204 33.48 -32.53 -11.42
N GLU A 205 33.79 -33.48 -12.30
CA GLU A 205 34.84 -34.46 -12.10
C GLU A 205 36.00 -34.16 -13.05
N GLU A 206 37.18 -33.96 -12.48
CA GLU A 206 38.43 -33.85 -13.22
C GLU A 206 39.28 -35.09 -12.91
N SER A 207 39.48 -35.92 -13.93
CA SER A 207 40.41 -37.05 -13.88
C SER A 207 41.56 -36.79 -14.84
N SER A 208 42.79 -36.75 -14.32
CA SER A 208 43.99 -36.69 -15.14
C SER A 208 44.88 -37.89 -14.87
N THR A 209 45.26 -38.60 -15.93
CA THR A 209 46.18 -39.73 -15.87
C THR A 209 47.41 -39.40 -16.70
N ALA A 210 48.54 -39.19 -16.03
CA ALA A 210 49.83 -39.01 -16.71
C ALA A 210 50.66 -40.29 -16.62
N GLN A 211 51.19 -40.74 -17.75
CA GLN A 211 52.08 -41.89 -17.86
C GLN A 211 53.41 -41.43 -18.47
N GLU A 212 54.46 -41.37 -17.66
CA GLU A 212 55.80 -41.12 -18.18
C GLU A 212 56.33 -42.38 -18.86
N GLY A 213 56.57 -42.27 -20.18
CA GLY A 213 57.39 -43.20 -20.94
C GLY A 213 58.77 -42.61 -21.09
N ALA A 214 59.79 -43.31 -20.57
CA ALA A 214 61.18 -42.95 -20.78
C ALA A 214 61.56 -43.16 -22.25
N ASP A 215 61.78 -42.09 -23.02
CA ASP A 215 63.06 -41.85 -23.74
C ASP A 215 63.14 -40.42 -24.32
N THR A 216 64.36 -39.91 -24.25
CA THR A 216 65.00 -38.62 -24.53
C THR A 216 64.55 -37.74 -25.73
N LYS A 217 64.49 -36.41 -25.51
CA LYS A 217 65.32 -35.38 -26.19
C LYS A 217 65.09 -33.97 -25.64
N GLN A 218 66.20 -33.25 -25.50
CA GLN A 218 66.34 -31.89 -24.98
C GLN A 218 65.37 -30.87 -25.63
N GLY A 219 64.73 -30.06 -24.77
CA GLY A 219 64.01 -28.84 -25.14
C GLY A 219 63.95 -27.91 -23.92
N ALA A 220 64.35 -26.66 -24.12
CA ALA A 220 64.73 -25.71 -23.08
C ALA A 220 63.64 -25.34 -22.06
N GLY A 221 64.05 -25.29 -20.79
CA GLY A 221 63.66 -24.34 -19.76
C GLY A 221 62.20 -23.90 -19.66
N ILE A 222 61.40 -24.63 -18.87
CA ILE A 222 60.40 -23.99 -18.02
C ILE A 222 60.86 -24.15 -16.58
N THR A 223 61.13 -23.02 -15.95
CA THR A 223 61.62 -22.90 -14.58
C THR A 223 60.56 -23.37 -13.59
N ALA A 224 61.00 -24.15 -12.61
CA ALA A 224 60.29 -24.47 -11.40
C ALA A 224 59.67 -23.20 -10.77
N ASN A 225 58.35 -23.20 -10.60
CA ASN A 225 57.64 -22.37 -9.63
C ASN A 225 56.26 -23.00 -9.40
N GLY A 226 56.16 -23.76 -8.32
CA GLY A 226 54.93 -24.40 -7.87
C GLY A 226 55.29 -25.59 -7.00
N GLU A 227 55.15 -25.43 -5.69
CA GLU A 227 55.20 -26.54 -4.73
C GLU A 227 54.19 -27.60 -5.18
N VAL A 228 54.67 -28.70 -5.73
CA VAL A 228 53.84 -29.84 -6.11
C VAL A 228 53.47 -30.61 -4.84
N PRO A 229 52.19 -30.74 -4.48
CA PRO A 229 51.79 -31.47 -3.26
C PRO A 229 52.18 -32.95 -3.37
N ASN A 230 52.72 -33.50 -2.27
CA ASN A 230 53.14 -34.89 -2.18
C ASN A 230 51.92 -35.83 -2.12
N TYR A 231 51.76 -36.73 -3.10
CA TYR A 231 50.69 -37.74 -3.16
C TYR A 231 51.26 -39.17 -3.07
N GLY A 232 50.57 -40.06 -2.36
CA GLY A 232 50.99 -41.45 -2.13
C GLY A 232 51.00 -42.29 -3.41
N THR A 233 52.09 -43.05 -3.61
CA THR A 233 52.30 -43.91 -4.78
C THR A 233 51.78 -45.33 -4.53
N ASN A 234 51.05 -45.90 -5.49
CA ASN A 234 50.77 -47.33 -5.54
C ASN A 234 51.73 -47.98 -6.54
N ASN A 235 52.76 -48.65 -6.03
CA ASN A 235 53.72 -49.39 -6.84
C ASN A 235 53.08 -50.67 -7.38
N ASN A 236 52.83 -50.73 -8.69
CA ASN A 236 52.59 -51.98 -9.39
C ASN A 236 53.87 -52.40 -10.13
N GLN A 237 54.20 -53.70 -10.06
CA GLN A 237 55.49 -54.23 -10.50
C GLN A 237 55.64 -54.22 -12.02
N ASN A 238 56.08 -53.08 -12.57
CA ASN A 238 56.80 -52.91 -13.83
C ASN A 238 56.99 -51.41 -14.10
N GLY A 239 57.87 -50.75 -13.33
CA GLY A 239 58.59 -49.50 -13.66
C GLY A 239 57.83 -48.26 -14.20
N LYS A 240 56.51 -48.29 -14.33
CA LYS A 240 55.67 -47.20 -14.81
C LYS A 240 55.00 -46.53 -13.63
N VAL A 241 55.36 -45.27 -13.39
CA VAL A 241 54.63 -44.41 -12.45
C VAL A 241 53.41 -43.85 -13.19
N VAL A 242 52.23 -44.21 -12.71
CA VAL A 242 50.96 -43.64 -13.20
C VAL A 242 50.48 -42.65 -12.15
N TYR A 243 50.40 -41.38 -12.51
CA TYR A 243 49.80 -40.36 -11.66
C TYR A 243 48.29 -40.34 -11.94
N ASP A 244 47.48 -40.69 -10.93
CA ASP A 244 46.02 -40.58 -10.99
C ASP A 244 45.60 -39.44 -10.06
N ASN A 245 45.13 -38.33 -10.63
CA ASN A 245 44.55 -37.23 -9.88
C ASN A 245 43.05 -37.20 -10.15
N LYS A 246 42.26 -37.38 -9.08
CA LYS A 246 40.81 -37.22 -9.09
C LYS A 246 40.45 -36.07 -8.16
N ASN A 247 39.98 -34.99 -8.76
CA ASN A 247 39.39 -33.89 -8.01
C ASN A 247 37.92 -33.77 -8.42
N GLY A 248 37.04 -33.71 -7.43
CA GLY A 248 35.59 -33.68 -7.66
C GLY A 248 34.97 -32.56 -6.84
N ASN A 249 34.14 -31.73 -7.47
CA ASN A 249 33.29 -30.77 -6.76
C ASN A 249 31.82 -31.06 -7.07
N LYS A 250 31.00 -31.13 -6.01
CA LYS A 250 29.58 -31.47 -6.09
C LYS A 250 28.76 -30.46 -5.30
N ILE A 251 27.86 -29.77 -6.00
CA ILE A 251 26.94 -28.79 -5.42
C ILE A 251 25.51 -29.29 -5.67
N GLU A 252 24.74 -29.50 -4.60
CA GLU A 252 23.33 -29.89 -4.65
C GLU A 252 22.46 -28.81 -4.02
N ASN A 253 21.48 -28.32 -4.77
CA ASN A 253 20.50 -27.32 -4.32
C ASN A 253 19.15 -28.01 -4.10
N TYR A 254 18.54 -27.79 -2.96
CA TYR A 254 17.25 -28.37 -2.58
C TYR A 254 16.17 -27.30 -2.46
N GLU A 255 14.95 -27.59 -2.91
CA GLU A 255 13.75 -26.84 -2.56
C GLU A 255 13.05 -27.52 -1.39
N ILE A 256 12.60 -26.74 -0.41
CA ILE A 256 11.86 -27.22 0.74
C ILE A 256 10.45 -26.64 0.67
N ASP A 257 9.44 -27.48 0.86
CA ASP A 257 8.05 -27.04 0.90
C ASP A 257 7.84 -26.03 2.04
N LYS A 258 7.29 -24.87 1.71
CA LYS A 258 6.91 -23.83 2.67
C LYS A 258 5.38 -23.75 2.75
N THR A 259 4.83 -24.08 3.91
CA THR A 259 3.41 -23.81 4.20
C THR A 259 3.31 -22.57 5.09
N VAL A 260 2.53 -21.58 4.65
CA VAL A 260 2.20 -20.38 5.43
C VAL A 260 0.74 -20.47 5.83
N GLU A 261 0.50 -20.55 7.14
CA GLU A 261 -0.85 -20.48 7.70
C GLU A 261 -1.04 -19.15 8.44
N THR A 262 -2.10 -18.43 8.08
CA THR A 262 -2.52 -17.17 8.72
C THR A 262 -3.89 -17.38 9.35
N ILE A 263 -3.95 -17.39 10.68
CA ILE A 263 -5.21 -17.47 11.43
C ILE A 263 -5.55 -16.07 11.93
N LYS A 264 -6.75 -15.57 11.59
CA LYS A 264 -7.33 -14.32 12.10
C LYS A 264 -8.53 -14.64 12.98
N LYS A 265 -8.41 -14.39 14.29
CA LYS A 265 -9.52 -14.57 15.24
C LYS A 265 -10.41 -13.33 15.25
N HIS A 266 -11.73 -13.51 15.21
CA HIS A 266 -12.69 -12.41 15.34
C HIS A 266 -12.97 -12.10 16.82
N PRO A 267 -13.35 -10.85 17.16
CA PRO A 267 -13.68 -10.47 18.53
C PRO A 267 -14.84 -11.29 19.10
N GLU A 268 -14.72 -11.71 20.35
CA GLU A 268 -15.74 -12.46 21.09
C GLU A 268 -16.53 -11.52 22.01
N LEU A 269 -17.85 -11.70 22.07
CA LEU A 269 -18.74 -10.94 22.95
C LEU A 269 -18.80 -11.62 24.32
N THR A 270 -18.63 -10.85 25.40
CA THR A 270 -18.75 -11.35 26.78
C THR A 270 -19.65 -10.46 27.63
#